data_AF-A0A6M1NHI4-F1
#
_entry.id   AF-A0A6M1NHI4-F1
#
_cell.length_a   1.000
_cell.length_b   1.000
_cell.length_c   1.000
_cell.angle_alpha   90.00
_cell.angle_beta   90.00
_cell.angle_gamma   90.00
#
_symmetry.space_group_name_H-M   'P 1'
#
loop_
_entity.id
_entity.type
_entity.pdbx_description
1 polymer ?
#
loop_
_entity_poly.entity_id
_entity_poly.type
_entity_poly.pdbx_seq_one_letter_code
_entity_poly.pdbx_strand_id
1 'polypeptide(L)'
;MQSNTTYNDVALILTWPDATIRGDEKWMMFFKKIGIVKNLNFKVGHTGIVIIKRETGEMLFYDFGRYITPRGYGRARSKFSDPRLEIKLKAKFENNNITNLEEIVEQFEALKPAMYGEGILYFSIARDINFEFAKAYGDDCVHQGTYPYGAVARNNNNCSRFITRMLIRSSKRYNWRHSINFPETIKASPISNVVNAVSDRMVYSFTPQHGLKYFKMNRWQSFGFLLKKLGDNVTQKKADLLPDDLIIGCMSFASKPISVPKDAQYLGGVGDGAWFCIQPATEDRVIIRRFTSKGELEYVILGETMEPINLSQPFEVTYDSHLLFTHIKQRGRKIRINHIERLSNADYQFKHLKELFA
;
A
#
# COMPACT_ATOMS: atom_id res chain seq x y z
N MET A 1 1.71 -1.38 -37.35
CA MET A 1 3.07 -1.71 -36.88
C MET A 1 2.93 -2.43 -35.55
N GLN A 2 3.27 -3.72 -35.45
CA GLN A 2 3.38 -4.39 -34.15
C GLN A 2 4.52 -3.71 -33.39
N SER A 3 4.24 -3.09 -32.25
CA SER A 3 5.31 -2.59 -31.39
C SER A 3 6.12 -3.80 -30.92
N ASN A 4 7.41 -3.84 -31.22
CA ASN A 4 8.30 -4.85 -30.66
C ASN A 4 8.27 -4.68 -29.14
N THR A 5 7.71 -5.67 -28.43
CA THR A 5 7.66 -5.66 -26.96
C THR A 5 9.08 -5.74 -26.42
N THR A 6 9.55 -4.66 -25.79
CA THR A 6 10.88 -4.58 -25.17
C THR A 6 10.81 -4.91 -23.67
N TYR A 7 11.89 -5.48 -23.15
CA TYR A 7 12.03 -5.84 -21.74
C TYR A 7 13.37 -5.30 -21.23
N ASN A 8 13.54 -3.99 -21.25
CA ASN A 8 14.77 -3.32 -20.87
C ASN A 8 14.60 -2.45 -19.61
N ASP A 9 13.40 -2.35 -19.05
CA ASP A 9 13.13 -1.55 -17.85
C ASP A 9 13.55 -2.29 -16.57
N VAL A 10 13.39 -1.60 -15.44
CA VAL A 10 13.84 -2.06 -14.12
C VAL A 10 12.70 -1.97 -13.11
N ALA A 11 12.73 -2.82 -12.08
CA ALA A 11 11.89 -2.66 -10.91
C ALA A 11 12.70 -2.79 -9.61
N LEU A 12 12.38 -1.97 -8.62
CA LEU A 12 12.91 -2.07 -7.26
C LEU A 12 11.88 -2.81 -6.40
N ILE A 13 12.24 -3.99 -5.91
CA ILE A 13 11.39 -4.75 -4.98
C ILE A 13 11.72 -4.31 -3.57
N LEU A 14 10.81 -3.57 -2.93
CA LEU A 14 11.03 -2.95 -1.64
C LEU A 14 10.44 -3.80 -0.51
N THR A 15 11.09 -3.84 0.64
CA THR A 15 10.51 -4.40 1.86
C THR A 15 10.94 -3.61 3.10
N TRP A 16 10.01 -3.51 4.04
CA TRP A 16 10.22 -2.98 5.39
C TRP A 16 9.88 -4.06 6.41
N PRO A 17 10.86 -4.86 6.87
CA PRO A 17 10.57 -6.04 7.68
C PRO A 17 10.05 -5.75 9.09
N ASP A 18 10.23 -4.51 9.58
CA ASP A 18 9.74 -4.10 10.90
C ASP A 18 8.25 -3.72 10.90
N ALA A 19 7.66 -3.48 9.72
CA ALA A 19 6.25 -3.15 9.60
C ALA A 19 5.37 -4.29 10.12
N THR A 20 4.35 -3.93 10.88
CA THR A 20 3.46 -4.89 11.51
C THR A 20 2.26 -5.24 10.63
N ILE A 21 1.90 -6.52 10.61
CA ILE A 21 0.71 -7.05 9.93
C ILE A 21 -0.09 -7.84 10.94
N ARG A 22 -1.38 -7.50 11.08
CA ARG A 22 -2.32 -8.28 11.87
C ARG A 22 -2.62 -9.65 11.23
N GLY A 23 -2.36 -10.75 11.94
CA GLY A 23 -2.79 -12.10 11.57
C GLY A 23 -4.28 -12.28 11.85
N ASP A 24 -5.11 -11.97 10.86
CA ASP A 24 -6.57 -11.97 10.99
C ASP A 24 -7.24 -13.25 10.45
N GLU A 25 -6.45 -14.32 10.30
CA GLU A 25 -6.92 -15.61 9.78
C GLU A 25 -7.28 -16.56 10.96
N LYS A 26 -8.32 -17.40 10.80
CA LYS A 26 -8.86 -18.27 11.87
C LYS A 26 -7.81 -19.14 12.56
N TRP A 27 -6.82 -19.64 11.81
CA TRP A 27 -5.75 -20.47 12.36
C TRP A 27 -4.79 -19.67 13.25
N MET A 28 -4.54 -18.39 12.96
CA MET A 28 -3.76 -17.52 13.85
C MET A 28 -4.50 -17.22 15.15
N MET A 29 -5.82 -17.00 15.06
CA MET A 29 -6.66 -16.86 16.25
C MET A 29 -6.64 -18.13 17.11
N PHE A 30 -6.61 -19.31 16.50
CA PHE A 30 -6.44 -20.57 17.20
C PHE A 30 -5.09 -20.63 17.95
N PHE A 31 -3.98 -20.31 17.28
CA PHE A 31 -2.66 -20.28 17.92
C PHE A 31 -2.54 -19.25 19.06
N LYS A 32 -3.28 -18.13 18.99
CA LYS A 32 -3.41 -17.20 20.11
C LYS A 32 -4.20 -17.80 21.26
N LYS A 33 -5.32 -18.46 20.98
CA LYS A 33 -6.17 -19.08 22.00
C LYS A 33 -5.44 -20.14 22.82
N ILE A 34 -4.58 -20.93 22.18
CA ILE A 34 -3.75 -21.95 22.86
C ILE A 34 -2.44 -21.39 23.44
N GLY A 35 -2.24 -20.06 23.40
CA GLY A 35 -1.14 -19.38 24.06
C GLY A 35 0.21 -19.45 23.35
N ILE A 36 0.29 -20.00 22.14
CA ILE A 36 1.53 -20.04 21.34
C ILE A 36 1.84 -18.66 20.75
N VAL A 37 0.82 -17.97 20.25
CA VAL A 37 0.91 -16.59 19.75
C VAL A 37 0.48 -15.65 20.87
N LYS A 38 1.36 -14.73 21.27
CA LYS A 38 1.06 -13.76 22.36
C LYS A 38 0.36 -12.50 21.86
N ASN A 39 0.61 -12.10 20.61
CA ASN A 39 0.01 -10.93 19.97
C ASN A 39 -0.29 -11.24 18.48
N LEU A 40 -1.45 -10.82 17.97
CA LEU A 40 -1.88 -11.02 16.59
C LEU A 40 -1.23 -10.03 15.61
N ASN A 41 -0.53 -8.99 16.05
CA ASN A 41 0.23 -8.08 15.20
C ASN A 41 1.64 -8.63 15.04
N PHE A 42 2.03 -9.06 13.84
CA PHE A 42 3.34 -9.67 13.59
C PHE A 42 4.27 -8.73 12.81
N LYS A 43 5.55 -8.66 13.19
CA LYS A 43 6.60 -8.02 12.39
C LYS A 43 7.03 -8.91 11.22
N VAL A 44 6.11 -9.15 10.29
CA VAL A 44 6.41 -9.91 9.06
C VAL A 44 6.76 -9.01 7.89
N GLY A 45 6.58 -7.69 8.05
CA GLY A 45 6.96 -6.65 7.10
C GLY A 45 5.89 -6.32 6.06
N HIS A 46 6.15 -5.24 5.34
CA HIS A 46 5.39 -4.80 4.17
C HIS A 46 6.29 -4.82 2.93
N THR A 47 5.73 -5.10 1.74
CA THR A 47 6.45 -5.05 0.47
C THR A 47 5.67 -4.28 -0.58
N GLY A 48 6.40 -3.49 -1.36
CA GLY A 48 5.93 -2.75 -2.52
C GLY A 48 6.95 -2.86 -3.66
N ILE A 49 6.58 -2.36 -4.82
CA ILE A 49 7.42 -2.37 -6.03
C ILE A 49 7.43 -0.98 -6.64
N VAL A 50 8.61 -0.51 -7.02
CA VAL A 50 8.76 0.69 -7.86
C VAL A 50 9.19 0.22 -9.24
N ILE A 51 8.33 0.40 -10.24
CA ILE A 51 8.69 0.16 -11.64
C ILE A 51 9.31 1.42 -12.22
N ILE A 52 10.35 1.26 -13.03
CA ILE A 52 11.18 2.36 -13.53
C ILE A 52 11.28 2.26 -15.06
N LYS A 53 10.75 3.24 -15.78
CA LYS A 53 10.92 3.36 -17.23
C LYS A 53 12.31 3.89 -17.54
N ARG A 54 13.15 3.07 -18.18
CA ARG A 54 14.57 3.41 -18.39
C ARG A 54 14.77 4.69 -19.19
N GLU A 55 13.99 4.85 -20.25
CA GLU A 55 14.10 5.96 -21.20
C GLU A 55 13.83 7.32 -20.54
N THR A 56 12.81 7.40 -19.68
CA THR A 56 12.34 8.66 -19.11
C THR A 56 12.76 8.87 -17.66
N GLY A 57 13.23 7.82 -16.99
CA GLY A 57 13.47 7.78 -15.56
C GLY A 57 12.20 7.78 -14.71
N GLU A 58 11.01 7.65 -15.31
CA GLU A 58 9.74 7.67 -14.57
C GLU A 58 9.67 6.50 -13.58
N MET A 59 9.27 6.79 -12.34
CA MET A 59 9.11 5.83 -11.27
C MET A 59 7.65 5.78 -10.81
N LEU A 60 7.06 4.57 -10.77
CA LEU A 60 5.72 4.35 -10.25
C LEU A 60 5.76 3.30 -9.13
N PHE A 61 5.30 3.70 -7.94
CA PHE A 61 5.12 2.79 -6.81
C PHE A 61 3.77 2.09 -6.87
N TYR A 62 3.78 0.78 -6.60
CA TYR A 62 2.61 -0.02 -6.36
C TYR A 62 2.80 -0.93 -5.14
N ASP A 63 1.72 -1.14 -4.40
CA ASP A 63 1.63 -2.18 -3.38
C ASP A 63 0.24 -2.80 -3.32
N PHE A 64 0.09 -3.81 -2.46
CA PHE A 64 -1.19 -4.43 -2.17
C PHE A 64 -1.31 -4.73 -0.68
N GLY A 65 -2.40 -4.28 -0.06
CA GLY A 65 -2.58 -4.42 1.38
C GLY A 65 -4.00 -4.11 1.81
N ARG A 66 -4.24 -4.15 3.12
CA ARG A 66 -5.58 -4.03 3.72
C ARG A 66 -5.93 -2.57 4.02
N TYR A 67 -5.76 -1.70 3.03
CA TYR A 67 -5.92 -0.25 3.16
C TYR A 67 -7.36 0.16 2.89
N ILE A 68 -8.09 0.67 3.89
CA ILE A 68 -9.46 1.21 3.73
C ILE A 68 -10.35 0.23 2.92
N THR A 69 -10.40 -1.02 3.37
CA THR A 69 -11.13 -2.14 2.75
C THR A 69 -11.90 -2.92 3.81
N PRO A 70 -12.97 -3.65 3.45
CA PRO A 70 -13.67 -4.51 4.39
C PRO A 70 -12.72 -5.57 4.97
N ARG A 71 -13.00 -6.02 6.19
CA ARG A 71 -12.24 -7.10 6.84
C ARG A 71 -12.19 -8.35 5.94
N GLY A 72 -11.00 -8.92 5.78
CA GLY A 72 -10.75 -10.06 4.88
C GLY A 72 -10.40 -9.68 3.44
N TYR A 73 -10.38 -8.40 3.11
CA TYR A 73 -10.02 -7.89 1.78
C TYR A 73 -8.83 -6.94 1.84
N GLY A 74 -8.28 -6.65 0.67
CA GLY A 74 -7.25 -5.65 0.45
C GLY A 74 -7.42 -5.01 -0.93
N ARG A 75 -6.63 -4.00 -1.23
CA ARG A 75 -6.63 -3.30 -2.53
C ARG A 75 -5.21 -2.98 -2.94
N ALA A 76 -5.01 -2.79 -4.25
CA ALA A 76 -3.78 -2.20 -4.75
C ALA A 76 -3.80 -0.67 -4.58
N ARG A 77 -2.61 -0.07 -4.52
CA ARG A 77 -2.46 1.39 -4.49
C ARG A 77 -1.43 1.84 -5.50
N SER A 78 -1.59 3.07 -5.97
CA SER A 78 -0.60 3.80 -6.77
C SER A 78 -0.76 5.30 -6.51
N LYS A 79 0.07 6.15 -7.13
CA LYS A 79 -0.10 7.62 -7.06
C LYS A 79 -1.48 8.10 -7.56
N PHE A 80 -2.15 7.30 -8.38
CA PHE A 80 -3.45 7.64 -8.98
C PHE A 80 -4.62 7.44 -8.01
N SER A 81 -4.53 6.46 -7.11
CA SER A 81 -5.53 6.25 -6.05
C SER A 81 -5.15 6.95 -4.74
N ASP A 82 -3.86 7.04 -4.46
CA ASP A 82 -3.29 7.53 -3.19
C ASP A 82 -2.16 8.54 -3.51
N PRO A 83 -2.45 9.85 -3.57
CA PRO A 83 -1.54 10.86 -4.13
C PRO A 83 -0.23 11.02 -3.36
N ARG A 84 -0.21 10.64 -2.08
CA ARG A 84 1.00 10.65 -1.25
C ARG A 84 2.05 9.64 -1.72
N LEU A 85 1.71 8.72 -2.62
CA LEU A 85 2.64 7.76 -3.23
C LEU A 85 3.33 8.31 -4.48
N GLU A 86 3.11 9.58 -4.84
CA GLU A 86 3.79 10.19 -5.98
C GLU A 86 5.30 10.29 -5.75
N ILE A 87 6.05 9.73 -6.70
CA ILE A 87 7.50 9.83 -6.77
C ILE A 87 7.84 10.87 -7.84
N LYS A 88 8.33 12.04 -7.43
CA LYS A 88 8.66 13.15 -8.35
C LYS A 88 10.08 13.07 -8.91
N LEU A 89 10.98 12.35 -8.23
CA LEU A 89 12.35 12.18 -8.70
C LEU A 89 12.33 11.27 -9.92
N LYS A 90 13.27 11.48 -10.83
CA LYS A 90 13.51 10.59 -11.95
C LYS A 90 14.78 9.77 -11.72
N ALA A 91 14.73 8.49 -12.07
CA ALA A 91 15.91 7.65 -12.10
C ALA A 91 16.82 8.07 -13.27
N LYS A 92 18.12 8.11 -13.03
CA LYS A 92 19.14 8.40 -14.05
C LYS A 92 19.87 7.11 -14.40
N PHE A 93 20.13 6.90 -15.68
CA PHE A 93 20.77 5.68 -16.18
C PHE A 93 22.04 5.98 -16.98
N GLU A 94 23.11 5.23 -16.70
CA GLU A 94 24.33 5.17 -17.52
C GLU A 94 24.77 3.71 -17.64
N ASN A 95 25.16 3.27 -18.84
CA ASN A 95 25.65 1.91 -19.11
C ASN A 95 24.80 0.81 -18.47
N ASN A 96 23.48 0.98 -18.61
CA ASN A 96 22.45 0.13 -18.04
C ASN A 96 22.27 0.10 -16.51
N ASN A 97 22.95 0.96 -15.77
CA ASN A 97 22.87 1.04 -14.30
C ASN A 97 22.21 2.34 -13.84
N ILE A 98 21.55 2.28 -12.69
CA ILE A 98 20.98 3.46 -12.02
C ILE A 98 22.13 4.22 -11.35
N THR A 99 22.34 5.48 -11.71
CA THR A 99 23.47 6.28 -11.19
C THR A 99 23.12 7.08 -9.94
N ASN A 100 21.86 7.42 -9.74
CA ASN A 100 21.37 8.18 -8.57
C ASN A 100 20.60 7.30 -7.57
N LEU A 101 21.07 6.07 -7.32
CA LEU A 101 20.36 5.12 -6.45
C LEU A 101 20.23 5.63 -5.00
N GLU A 102 21.23 6.36 -4.50
CA GLU A 102 21.21 6.94 -3.15
C GLU A 102 20.13 8.03 -3.01
N GLU A 103 20.04 8.97 -3.97
CA GLU A 103 18.96 9.97 -4.03
C GLU A 103 17.56 9.32 -4.05
N ILE A 104 17.42 8.20 -4.78
CA ILE A 104 16.15 7.47 -4.88
C ILE A 104 15.73 6.88 -3.53
N VAL A 105 16.65 6.22 -2.82
CA VAL A 105 16.31 5.60 -1.53
C VAL A 105 16.12 6.62 -0.41
N GLU A 106 16.79 7.77 -0.48
CA GLU A 106 16.49 8.92 0.38
C GLU A 106 15.08 9.45 0.14
N GLN A 107 14.62 9.52 -1.11
CA GLN A 107 13.24 9.87 -1.39
C GLN A 107 12.26 8.81 -0.86
N PHE A 108 12.59 7.52 -0.94
CA PHE A 108 11.75 6.48 -0.35
C PHE A 108 11.69 6.57 1.17
N GLU A 109 12.74 7.04 1.83
CA GLU A 109 12.70 7.35 3.26
C GLU A 109 11.68 8.45 3.57
N ALA A 110 11.66 9.54 2.79
CA ALA A 110 10.67 10.60 2.94
C ALA A 110 9.24 10.13 2.67
N LEU A 111 9.05 9.19 1.73
CA LEU A 111 7.76 8.59 1.39
C LEU A 111 7.36 7.42 2.29
N LYS A 112 8.27 6.94 3.16
CA LYS A 112 8.07 5.75 4.00
C LYS A 112 6.74 5.75 4.77
N PRO A 113 6.27 6.86 5.37
CA PRO A 113 4.98 6.90 6.04
C PRO A 113 3.79 6.61 5.11
N ALA A 114 3.83 7.08 3.85
CA ALA A 114 2.77 6.83 2.87
C ALA A 114 2.82 5.40 2.30
N MET A 115 4.03 4.83 2.22
CA MET A 115 4.28 3.46 1.80
C MET A 115 4.04 2.42 2.92
N TYR A 116 3.63 2.85 4.13
CA TYR A 116 3.47 1.97 5.30
C TYR A 116 4.73 1.16 5.61
N GLY A 117 5.90 1.75 5.35
CA GLY A 117 7.17 1.19 5.74
C GLY A 117 7.51 1.54 7.19
N GLU A 118 8.22 0.64 7.87
CA GLU A 118 8.78 0.88 9.19
C GLU A 118 10.20 0.30 9.27
N GLY A 119 11.08 0.96 10.01
CA GLY A 119 12.45 0.51 10.21
C GLY A 119 13.30 0.58 8.93
N ILE A 120 14.15 -0.43 8.74
CA ILE A 120 15.14 -0.49 7.66
C ILE A 120 14.45 -0.82 6.32
N LEU A 121 14.78 -0.07 5.27
CA LEU A 121 14.42 -0.46 3.90
C LEU A 121 15.42 -1.51 3.41
N TYR A 122 14.91 -2.64 2.93
CA TYR A 122 15.68 -3.58 2.12
C TYR A 122 15.09 -3.64 0.71
N PHE A 123 15.93 -3.82 -0.31
CA PHE A 123 15.44 -3.97 -1.67
C PHE A 123 16.37 -4.77 -2.59
N SER A 124 15.85 -5.17 -3.74
CA SER A 124 16.62 -5.74 -4.85
C SER A 124 16.24 -5.07 -6.16
N ILE A 125 17.13 -5.11 -7.15
CA ILE A 125 16.96 -4.48 -8.45
C ILE A 125 16.65 -5.57 -9.50
N ALA A 126 15.38 -5.75 -9.81
CA ALA A 126 14.91 -6.64 -10.86
C ALA A 126 15.09 -6.00 -12.24
N ARG A 127 15.74 -6.71 -13.16
CA ARG A 127 15.99 -6.27 -14.55
C ARG A 127 15.07 -7.03 -15.51
N ASP A 128 15.15 -6.64 -16.78
CA ASP A 128 14.40 -7.24 -17.89
C ASP A 128 12.88 -7.11 -17.74
N ILE A 129 12.44 -5.93 -17.30
CA ILE A 129 11.03 -5.58 -17.10
C ILE A 129 10.50 -4.85 -18.35
N ASN A 130 9.22 -5.02 -18.65
CA ASN A 130 8.46 -4.15 -19.53
C ASN A 130 7.61 -3.21 -18.65
N PHE A 131 7.94 -1.92 -18.65
CA PHE A 131 7.26 -0.94 -17.80
C PHE A 131 5.76 -0.85 -18.09
N GLU A 132 5.36 -0.84 -19.36
CA GLU A 132 3.95 -0.68 -19.74
C GLU A 132 3.08 -1.86 -19.29
N PHE A 133 3.58 -3.09 -19.39
CA PHE A 133 2.88 -4.28 -18.88
C PHE A 133 2.80 -4.31 -17.37
N ALA A 134 3.85 -3.86 -16.68
CA ALA A 134 3.84 -3.75 -15.23
C ALA A 134 2.82 -2.70 -14.76
N LYS A 135 2.84 -1.53 -15.42
CA LYS A 135 1.92 -0.43 -15.18
C LYS A 135 0.48 -0.84 -15.45
N ALA A 136 0.19 -1.47 -16.59
CA ALA A 136 -1.13 -1.96 -16.94
C ALA A 136 -1.67 -2.92 -15.87
N TYR A 137 -0.86 -3.91 -15.44
CA TYR A 137 -1.27 -4.81 -14.36
C TYR A 137 -1.52 -4.09 -13.03
N GLY A 138 -0.65 -3.16 -12.65
CA GLY A 138 -0.79 -2.39 -11.42
C GLY A 138 -2.05 -1.53 -11.43
N ASP A 139 -2.27 -0.82 -12.52
CA ASP A 139 -3.43 0.05 -12.73
C ASP A 139 -4.72 -0.76 -12.78
N ASP A 140 -4.76 -1.90 -13.47
CA ASP A 140 -5.92 -2.81 -13.48
C ASP A 140 -6.27 -3.27 -12.06
N CYS A 141 -5.28 -3.62 -11.25
CA CYS A 141 -5.51 -4.01 -9.85
C CYS A 141 -6.01 -2.85 -8.99
N VAL A 142 -5.56 -1.62 -9.26
CA VAL A 142 -6.07 -0.41 -8.57
C VAL A 142 -7.53 -0.16 -8.94
N HIS A 143 -7.88 -0.24 -10.22
CA HIS A 143 -9.25 -0.05 -10.71
C HIS A 143 -10.20 -1.17 -10.27
N GLN A 144 -9.70 -2.40 -10.12
CA GLN A 144 -10.46 -3.52 -9.56
C GLN A 144 -10.93 -3.25 -8.13
N GLY A 145 -10.21 -2.42 -7.38
CA GLY A 145 -10.55 -2.05 -6.00
C GLY A 145 -10.37 -3.22 -5.03
N THR A 146 -11.38 -3.42 -4.18
CA THR A 146 -11.38 -4.43 -3.12
C THR A 146 -11.27 -5.85 -3.69
N TYR A 147 -10.29 -6.61 -3.21
CA TYR A 147 -10.00 -7.99 -3.63
C TYR A 147 -9.71 -8.89 -2.41
N PRO A 148 -10.13 -10.17 -2.40
CA PRO A 148 -9.90 -11.07 -1.27
C PRO A 148 -8.44 -11.11 -0.83
N TYR A 149 -8.20 -10.77 0.44
CA TYR A 149 -6.87 -10.79 1.03
C TYR A 149 -6.67 -12.10 1.76
N GLY A 150 -5.50 -12.71 1.59
CA GLY A 150 -5.19 -13.91 2.34
C GLY A 150 -3.89 -14.54 1.94
N ALA A 151 -3.41 -15.34 2.87
CA ALA A 151 -2.08 -15.84 2.82
C ALA A 151 -2.05 -17.24 2.16
N VAL A 152 -3.10 -18.07 2.34
CA VAL A 152 -3.16 -19.47 1.81
C VAL A 152 -4.00 -19.60 0.55
N ALA A 153 -5.22 -19.07 0.53
CA ALA A 153 -6.20 -19.36 -0.53
C ALA A 153 -5.69 -18.94 -1.92
N ARG A 154 -5.85 -19.83 -2.91
CA ARG A 154 -5.33 -19.68 -4.29
C ARG A 154 -5.82 -18.42 -4.98
N ASN A 155 -7.08 -18.06 -4.74
CA ASN A 155 -7.72 -16.91 -5.36
C ASN A 155 -7.52 -15.62 -4.57
N ASN A 156 -6.87 -15.66 -3.40
CA ASN A 156 -6.58 -14.44 -2.64
C ASN A 156 -5.32 -13.76 -3.17
N ASN A 157 -5.16 -12.49 -2.83
CA ASN A 157 -3.93 -11.74 -3.04
C ASN A 157 -3.34 -11.29 -1.70
N ASN A 158 -2.07 -10.93 -1.71
CA ASN A 158 -1.36 -10.30 -0.60
C ASN A 158 -0.18 -9.51 -1.19
N CYS A 159 0.51 -8.72 -0.37
CA CYS A 159 1.63 -7.89 -0.80
C CYS A 159 2.65 -8.71 -1.61
N SER A 160 3.17 -9.80 -1.06
CA SER A 160 4.16 -10.66 -1.72
C SER A 160 3.70 -11.31 -3.02
N ARG A 161 2.44 -11.76 -3.07
CA ARG A 161 1.84 -12.37 -4.26
C ARG A 161 1.58 -11.35 -5.36
N PHE A 162 1.22 -10.13 -4.99
CA PHE A 162 1.02 -9.03 -5.93
C PHE A 162 2.32 -8.70 -6.68
N ILE A 163 3.45 -8.56 -5.96
CA ILE A 163 4.78 -8.35 -6.58
C ILE A 163 5.12 -9.48 -7.54
N THR A 164 4.97 -10.72 -7.09
CA THR A 164 5.27 -11.91 -7.91
C THR A 164 4.45 -11.93 -9.20
N ARG A 165 3.15 -11.65 -9.10
CA ARG A 165 2.23 -11.59 -10.24
C ARG A 165 2.53 -10.44 -11.20
N MET A 166 3.01 -9.31 -10.70
CA MET A 166 3.46 -8.19 -11.56
C MET A 166 4.68 -8.62 -12.37
N LEU A 167 5.71 -9.15 -11.70
CA LEU A 167 6.95 -9.60 -12.34
C LEU A 167 6.70 -10.68 -13.42
N ILE A 168 5.83 -11.65 -13.14
CA ILE A 168 5.46 -12.70 -14.12
C ILE A 168 4.81 -12.11 -15.38
N ARG A 169 3.98 -11.06 -15.23
CA ARG A 169 3.29 -10.43 -16.37
C ARG A 169 4.19 -9.47 -17.14
N SER A 170 5.13 -8.83 -16.46
CA SER A 170 5.96 -7.78 -17.04
C SER A 170 7.33 -8.26 -17.49
N SER A 171 7.66 -9.54 -17.39
CA SER A 171 8.99 -10.03 -17.78
C SER A 171 9.01 -11.50 -18.17
N LYS A 172 9.81 -11.82 -19.20
CA LYS A 172 10.03 -13.20 -19.66
C LYS A 172 10.86 -14.03 -18.67
N ARG A 173 11.59 -13.37 -17.78
CA ARG A 173 12.48 -14.01 -16.80
C ARG A 173 11.71 -14.73 -15.69
N TYR A 174 10.60 -14.16 -15.27
CA TYR A 174 9.81 -14.65 -14.14
C TYR A 174 8.78 -15.67 -14.60
N ASN A 175 9.25 -16.83 -15.08
CA ASN A 175 8.39 -17.96 -15.40
C ASN A 175 8.10 -18.82 -14.16
N TRP A 176 7.29 -19.86 -14.32
CA TRP A 176 6.88 -20.75 -13.22
C TRP A 176 8.04 -21.43 -12.49
N ARG A 177 9.22 -21.59 -13.11
CA ARG A 177 10.42 -22.17 -12.50
C ARG A 177 11.25 -21.15 -11.71
N HIS A 178 10.96 -19.86 -11.82
CA HIS A 178 11.73 -18.81 -11.14
C HIS A 178 11.59 -18.92 -9.61
N SER A 179 12.69 -18.67 -8.87
CA SER A 179 12.73 -18.83 -7.40
C SER A 179 11.70 -18.00 -6.65
N ILE A 180 11.22 -16.89 -7.23
CA ILE A 180 10.17 -16.05 -6.65
C ILE A 180 8.86 -16.82 -6.38
N ASN A 181 8.61 -17.91 -7.13
CA ASN A 181 7.44 -18.77 -6.96
C ASN A 181 7.62 -19.85 -5.89
N PHE A 182 8.86 -20.07 -5.44
CA PHE A 182 9.21 -21.10 -4.47
C PHE A 182 9.81 -20.44 -3.23
N PRO A 183 9.00 -19.80 -2.38
CA PRO A 183 9.49 -19.19 -1.14
C PRO A 183 10.07 -20.23 -0.17
N GLU A 184 10.85 -19.78 0.80
CA GLU A 184 11.48 -20.62 1.84
C GLU A 184 10.46 -21.24 2.80
N THR A 185 9.24 -20.72 2.83
CA THR A 185 8.14 -21.26 3.63
C THR A 185 6.95 -21.56 2.74
N ILE A 186 5.81 -21.97 3.33
CA ILE A 186 4.54 -22.12 2.60
C ILE A 186 4.17 -20.81 1.85
N LYS A 187 4.66 -19.65 2.31
CA LYS A 187 4.33 -18.34 1.76
C LYS A 187 5.59 -17.48 1.61
N ALA A 188 5.63 -16.64 0.57
CA ALA A 188 6.68 -15.65 0.44
C ALA A 188 6.51 -14.60 1.54
N SER A 189 7.55 -14.41 2.33
CA SER A 189 7.68 -13.22 3.17
C SER A 189 8.16 -12.04 2.31
N PRO A 190 7.94 -10.80 2.76
CA PRO A 190 8.49 -9.61 2.12
C PRO A 190 10.02 -9.70 1.84
N ILE A 191 10.82 -10.20 2.79
CA ILE A 191 12.26 -10.42 2.58
C ILE A 191 12.55 -11.56 1.60
N SER A 192 11.70 -12.60 1.56
CA SER A 192 11.77 -13.66 0.56
C SER A 192 11.57 -13.11 -0.84
N ASN A 193 10.66 -12.14 -1.06
CA ASN A 193 10.52 -11.52 -2.38
C ASN A 193 11.81 -10.84 -2.84
N VAL A 194 12.45 -10.08 -1.95
CA VAL A 194 13.71 -9.38 -2.26
C VAL A 194 14.81 -10.38 -2.61
N VAL A 195 15.01 -11.41 -1.80
CA VAL A 195 16.06 -12.41 -2.02
C VAL A 195 15.78 -13.24 -3.28
N ASN A 196 14.52 -13.62 -3.51
CA ASN A 196 14.15 -14.52 -4.59
C ASN A 196 13.91 -13.86 -5.95
N ALA A 197 13.83 -12.53 -6.01
CA ALA A 197 13.59 -11.77 -7.24
C ALA A 197 14.80 -11.71 -8.18
N VAL A 198 16.02 -11.78 -7.66
CA VAL A 198 17.27 -11.66 -8.43
C VAL A 198 18.14 -12.90 -8.27
N SER A 199 18.86 -13.32 -9.32
CA SER A 199 19.64 -14.57 -9.33
C SER A 199 20.94 -14.48 -8.55
N ASP A 200 21.58 -13.31 -8.53
CA ASP A 200 22.83 -13.05 -7.83
C ASP A 200 22.65 -12.87 -6.32
N ARG A 201 21.39 -12.79 -5.86
CA ARG A 201 20.97 -12.60 -4.48
C ARG A 201 21.50 -11.30 -3.86
N MET A 202 21.76 -10.29 -4.69
CA MET A 202 22.18 -8.98 -4.20
C MET A 202 21.00 -8.28 -3.53
N VAL A 203 21.20 -7.90 -2.27
CA VAL A 203 20.25 -7.16 -1.45
C VAL A 203 20.90 -5.85 -1.06
N TYR A 204 20.12 -4.78 -1.19
CA TYR A 204 20.47 -3.45 -0.75
C TYR A 204 19.71 -3.14 0.54
N SER A 205 20.29 -2.31 1.40
CA SER A 205 19.63 -1.79 2.60
C SER A 205 19.93 -0.32 2.79
N PHE A 206 18.97 0.43 3.33
CA PHE A 206 19.13 1.85 3.57
C PHE A 206 18.51 2.29 4.90
N THR A 207 19.24 3.14 5.63
CA THR A 207 18.73 4.04 6.67
C THR A 207 19.49 5.36 6.61
N PRO A 208 18.90 6.49 7.05
CA PRO A 208 19.62 7.78 7.10
C PRO A 208 20.93 7.72 7.89
N GLN A 209 20.99 6.89 8.93
CA GLN A 209 22.16 6.78 9.82
C GLN A 209 23.30 5.95 9.22
N HIS A 210 23.01 5.06 8.28
CA HIS A 210 23.98 4.10 7.76
C HIS A 210 24.23 4.20 6.25
N GLY A 211 23.48 5.07 5.56
CA GLY A 211 23.55 5.22 4.12
C GLY A 211 23.13 3.96 3.36
N LEU A 212 23.40 3.95 2.06
CA LEU A 212 23.15 2.80 1.20
C LEU A 212 24.22 1.72 1.41
N LYS A 213 23.78 0.50 1.75
CA LYS A 213 24.62 -0.69 1.86
C LYS A 213 24.11 -1.78 0.92
N TYR A 214 24.99 -2.69 0.53
CA TYR A 214 24.64 -3.86 -0.26
C TYR A 214 25.41 -5.09 0.20
N PHE A 215 24.77 -6.25 0.10
CA PHE A 215 25.33 -7.52 0.52
C PHE A 215 24.56 -8.67 -0.14
N LYS A 216 25.15 -9.87 -0.17
CA LYS A 216 24.44 -11.07 -0.64
C LYS A 216 23.69 -11.71 0.52
N MET A 217 22.42 -12.04 0.30
CA MET A 217 21.62 -12.81 1.26
C MET A 217 21.09 -14.08 0.59
N ASN A 218 21.50 -15.25 1.08
CA ASN A 218 20.99 -16.51 0.58
C ASN A 218 19.62 -16.86 1.19
N ARG A 219 19.00 -17.91 0.66
CA ARG A 219 17.66 -18.36 1.06
C ARG A 219 17.59 -18.79 2.53
N TRP A 220 18.61 -19.47 3.04
CA TRP A 220 18.68 -19.87 4.45
C TRP A 220 18.80 -18.67 5.40
N GLN A 221 19.57 -17.66 5.01
CA GLN A 221 19.66 -16.40 5.76
C GLN A 221 18.33 -15.65 5.77
N SER A 222 17.62 -15.61 4.63
CA SER A 222 16.26 -15.05 4.53
C SER A 222 15.27 -15.76 5.46
N PHE A 223 15.31 -17.10 5.48
CA PHE A 223 14.49 -17.91 6.37
C PHE A 223 14.82 -17.65 7.86
N GLY A 224 16.11 -17.66 8.21
CA GLY A 224 16.56 -17.34 9.57
C GLY A 224 16.14 -15.93 10.01
N PHE A 225 16.19 -14.96 9.09
CA PHE A 225 15.71 -13.60 9.34
C PHE A 225 14.22 -13.58 9.68
N LEU A 226 13.39 -14.29 8.90
CA LEU A 226 11.96 -14.41 9.16
C LEU A 226 11.67 -15.07 10.52
N LEU A 227 12.35 -16.16 10.84
CA LEU A 227 12.20 -16.84 12.13
C LEU A 227 12.55 -15.92 13.31
N LYS A 228 13.64 -15.15 13.18
CA LYS A 228 14.05 -14.17 14.20
C LYS A 228 12.96 -13.13 14.45
N LYS A 229 12.32 -12.62 13.38
CA LYS A 229 11.22 -11.64 13.49
C LYS A 229 9.94 -12.24 14.07
N LEU A 230 9.55 -13.44 13.64
CA LEU A 230 8.39 -14.14 14.20
C LEU A 230 8.55 -14.48 15.68
N GLY A 231 9.79 -14.70 16.14
CA GLY A 231 10.09 -14.92 17.55
C GLY A 231 9.63 -13.79 18.48
N ASP A 232 9.48 -12.55 17.98
CA ASP A 232 8.99 -11.43 18.76
C ASP A 232 7.54 -11.63 19.25
N ASN A 233 6.74 -12.44 18.56
CA ASN A 233 5.35 -12.73 18.90
C ASN A 233 5.16 -13.95 19.82
N VAL A 234 6.25 -14.67 20.12
CA VAL A 234 6.24 -15.89 20.96
C VAL A 234 6.68 -15.56 22.39
N THR A 235 7.52 -14.54 22.57
CA THR A 235 7.95 -14.07 23.90
C THR A 235 7.07 -12.94 24.42
N GLN A 236 6.49 -13.08 25.62
CA GLN A 236 5.59 -12.07 26.22
C GLN A 236 6.24 -10.67 26.26
N LYS A 237 7.46 -10.56 26.80
CA LYS A 237 8.21 -9.28 26.90
C LYS A 237 8.34 -8.52 25.58
N LYS A 238 8.40 -9.24 24.45
CA LYS A 238 8.53 -8.65 23.13
C LYS A 238 7.18 -8.38 22.48
N ALA A 239 6.20 -9.25 22.73
CA ALA A 239 4.83 -9.08 22.27
C ALA A 239 4.15 -7.85 22.90
N ASP A 240 4.53 -7.49 24.13
CA ASP A 240 4.05 -6.28 24.82
C ASP A 240 4.57 -4.97 24.16
N LEU A 241 5.61 -5.05 23.33
CA LEU A 241 6.13 -3.90 22.55
C LEU A 241 5.39 -3.70 21.22
N LEU A 242 4.47 -4.60 20.87
CA LEU A 242 3.67 -4.53 19.65
C LEU A 242 2.37 -3.77 19.94
N PRO A 243 1.71 -3.21 18.91
CA PRO A 243 0.42 -2.56 19.09
C PRO A 243 -0.60 -3.50 19.75
N ASP A 244 -1.53 -2.92 20.50
CA ASP A 244 -2.66 -3.66 21.07
C ASP A 244 -3.42 -4.39 19.96
N ASP A 245 -3.81 -5.63 20.25
CA ASP A 245 -4.54 -6.48 19.34
C ASP A 245 -6.00 -6.72 19.73
N LEU A 246 -6.49 -6.08 20.79
CA LEU A 246 -7.93 -6.01 21.12
C LEU A 246 -8.72 -5.27 20.03
N ILE A 247 -8.15 -4.19 19.49
CA ILE A 247 -8.74 -3.42 18.39
C ILE A 247 -8.25 -3.98 17.05
N ILE A 248 -9.18 -4.15 16.10
CA ILE A 248 -8.84 -4.63 14.75
C ILE A 248 -8.30 -3.46 13.93
N GLY A 249 -7.02 -3.15 14.11
CA GLY A 249 -6.32 -2.13 13.33
C GLY A 249 -7.09 -0.81 13.27
N CYS A 250 -7.29 -0.28 12.05
CA CYS A 250 -8.02 0.96 11.82
C CYS A 250 -9.49 0.75 11.40
N MET A 251 -10.13 -0.35 11.81
CA MET A 251 -11.56 -0.60 11.49
C MET A 251 -12.50 0.42 12.14
N SER A 252 -12.11 0.95 13.30
CA SER A 252 -12.83 1.97 14.05
C SER A 252 -11.85 3.06 14.51
N PHE A 253 -12.33 4.29 14.67
CA PHE A 253 -11.56 5.37 15.26
C PHE A 253 -11.85 5.48 16.76
N ALA A 254 -10.84 5.79 17.57
CA ALA A 254 -11.02 6.04 19.00
C ALA A 254 -11.51 7.47 19.25
N SER A 255 -10.90 8.45 18.59
CA SER A 255 -11.27 9.86 18.65
C SER A 255 -11.13 10.49 17.26
N LYS A 256 -12.03 11.42 16.93
CA LYS A 256 -11.96 12.18 15.70
C LYS A 256 -10.95 13.33 15.86
N PRO A 257 -9.95 13.49 14.96
CA PRO A 257 -9.01 14.60 15.04
C PRO A 257 -9.72 15.95 14.92
N ILE A 258 -9.24 16.97 15.64
CA ILE A 258 -9.83 18.31 15.69
C ILE A 258 -9.84 18.99 14.30
N SER A 259 -8.86 18.67 13.46
CA SER A 259 -8.77 19.18 12.09
C SER A 259 -9.81 18.57 11.13
N VAL A 260 -10.55 17.54 11.57
CA VAL A 260 -11.56 16.86 10.74
C VAL A 260 -12.94 17.46 11.02
N PRO A 261 -13.71 17.85 9.98
CA PRO A 261 -15.05 18.40 10.13
C PRO A 261 -16.02 17.55 10.96
N LYS A 262 -17.01 18.21 11.59
CA LYS A 262 -18.02 17.55 12.43
C LYS A 262 -18.86 16.54 11.65
N ASP A 263 -19.17 16.83 10.40
CA ASP A 263 -19.97 16.04 9.45
C ASP A 263 -19.17 14.94 8.72
N ALA A 264 -17.85 14.84 8.95
CA ALA A 264 -17.02 13.85 8.27
C ALA A 264 -17.32 12.43 8.76
N GLN A 265 -17.32 11.49 7.80
CA GLN A 265 -17.53 10.07 8.04
C GLN A 265 -16.21 9.30 7.99
N TYR A 266 -16.02 8.37 8.91
CA TYR A 266 -14.83 7.51 8.93
C TYR A 266 -15.07 6.25 8.11
N LEU A 267 -14.13 5.92 7.23
CA LEU A 267 -14.08 4.65 6.52
C LEU A 267 -12.82 3.90 6.95
N GLY A 268 -13.01 2.83 7.72
CA GLY A 268 -11.95 2.05 8.33
C GLY A 268 -11.55 0.81 7.53
N GLY A 269 -10.31 0.37 7.72
CA GLY A 269 -9.75 -0.87 7.20
C GLY A 269 -8.69 -1.42 8.16
N VAL A 270 -8.30 -2.69 8.00
CA VAL A 270 -7.38 -3.32 8.97
C VAL A 270 -6.01 -2.63 9.01
N GLY A 271 -5.47 -2.21 7.86
CA GLY A 271 -4.16 -1.56 7.75
C GLY A 271 -4.19 -0.04 7.74
N ASP A 272 -5.35 0.57 7.44
CA ASP A 272 -5.49 2.02 7.35
C ASP A 272 -6.97 2.46 7.38
N GLY A 273 -7.21 3.71 7.73
CA GLY A 273 -8.53 4.36 7.67
C GLY A 273 -8.44 5.82 7.25
N ALA A 274 -9.54 6.38 6.76
CA ALA A 274 -9.62 7.77 6.32
C ALA A 274 -10.95 8.42 6.69
N TRP A 275 -10.96 9.74 6.73
CA TRP A 275 -12.17 10.54 6.93
C TRP A 275 -12.59 11.19 5.62
N PHE A 276 -13.89 11.24 5.38
CA PHE A 276 -14.48 11.85 4.20
C PHE A 276 -15.55 12.85 4.61
N CYS A 277 -15.44 14.08 4.13
CA CYS A 277 -16.46 15.10 4.26
C CYS A 277 -16.99 15.39 2.84
N ILE A 278 -18.31 15.25 2.64
CA ILE A 278 -18.97 15.44 1.36
C ILE A 278 -20.01 16.52 1.53
N GLN A 279 -19.90 17.59 0.76
CA GLN A 279 -20.75 18.78 0.86
C GLN A 279 -21.30 19.15 -0.52
N PRO A 280 -22.53 19.69 -0.61
CA PRO A 280 -23.07 20.13 -1.89
C PRO A 280 -22.26 21.32 -2.46
N ALA A 281 -21.99 21.29 -3.76
CA ALA A 281 -21.52 22.45 -4.52
C ALA A 281 -22.66 23.04 -5.37
N THR A 282 -23.38 22.16 -6.07
CA THR A 282 -24.59 22.44 -6.88
C THR A 282 -25.57 21.27 -6.68
N GLU A 283 -26.67 21.22 -7.44
CA GLU A 283 -27.64 20.11 -7.35
C GLU A 283 -27.04 18.74 -7.74
N ASP A 284 -26.11 18.72 -8.69
CA ASP A 284 -25.51 17.53 -9.30
C ASP A 284 -24.04 17.29 -8.88
N ARG A 285 -23.41 18.29 -8.24
CA ARG A 285 -21.99 18.26 -7.86
C ARG A 285 -21.78 18.40 -6.38
N VAL A 286 -20.70 17.77 -5.93
CA VAL A 286 -20.27 17.79 -4.52
C VAL A 286 -18.80 18.13 -4.39
N ILE A 287 -18.44 18.69 -3.24
CA ILE A 287 -17.06 18.83 -2.79
C ILE A 287 -16.76 17.68 -1.84
N ILE A 288 -15.75 16.89 -2.18
CA ILE A 288 -15.25 15.78 -1.37
C ILE A 288 -13.90 16.18 -0.80
N ARG A 289 -13.79 16.19 0.53
CA ARG A 289 -12.54 16.34 1.25
C ARG A 289 -12.18 15.02 1.90
N ARG A 290 -11.00 14.47 1.57
CA ARG A 290 -10.46 13.28 2.24
C ARG A 290 -9.34 13.69 3.19
N PHE A 291 -9.41 13.19 4.41
CA PHE A 291 -8.37 13.33 5.42
C PHE A 291 -7.82 11.97 5.81
N THR A 292 -6.55 11.95 6.21
CA THR A 292 -5.91 10.76 6.78
C THR A 292 -6.55 10.41 8.13
N SER A 293 -6.28 9.21 8.64
CA SER A 293 -6.69 8.83 10.01
C SER A 293 -6.22 9.82 11.09
N LYS A 294 -5.12 10.53 10.85
CA LYS A 294 -4.56 11.58 11.74
C LYS A 294 -5.18 12.97 11.53
N GLY A 295 -6.06 13.12 10.54
CA GLY A 295 -6.75 14.37 10.26
C GLY A 295 -5.98 15.34 9.33
N GLU A 296 -4.96 14.86 8.63
CA GLU A 296 -4.28 15.66 7.59
C GLU A 296 -5.15 15.69 6.33
N LEU A 297 -5.43 16.87 5.79
CA LEU A 297 -6.15 17.01 4.51
C LEU A 297 -5.29 16.51 3.36
N GLU A 298 -5.72 15.43 2.71
CA GLU A 298 -4.95 14.77 1.67
C GLU A 298 -5.31 15.29 0.27
N TYR A 299 -6.61 15.43 0.00
CA TYR A 299 -7.09 16.03 -1.24
C TYR A 299 -8.50 16.60 -1.11
N VAL A 300 -8.81 17.51 -2.03
CA VAL A 300 -10.12 18.09 -2.24
C VAL A 300 -10.51 17.89 -3.70
N ILE A 301 -11.75 17.44 -3.92
CA ILE A 301 -12.25 17.09 -5.24
C ILE A 301 -13.62 17.72 -5.47
N LEU A 302 -13.82 18.28 -6.66
CA LEU A 302 -15.15 18.50 -7.22
C LEU A 302 -15.60 17.21 -7.91
N GLY A 303 -16.68 16.62 -7.41
CA GLY A 303 -17.24 15.36 -7.89
C GLY A 303 -18.60 15.56 -8.56
N GLU A 304 -18.86 14.76 -9.59
CA GLU A 304 -20.16 14.64 -10.26
C GLU A 304 -20.86 13.35 -9.84
N THR A 305 -22.14 13.46 -9.52
CA THR A 305 -22.94 12.31 -9.12
C THR A 305 -23.59 11.67 -10.35
N MET A 306 -23.40 10.35 -10.52
CA MET A 306 -24.03 9.65 -11.65
C MET A 306 -25.52 9.39 -11.44
N GLU A 307 -25.96 9.39 -10.18
CA GLU A 307 -27.35 9.26 -9.78
C GLU A 307 -27.66 10.40 -8.81
N PRO A 308 -28.90 10.92 -8.79
CA PRO A 308 -29.28 11.97 -7.84
C PRO A 308 -29.04 11.51 -6.40
N ILE A 309 -28.27 12.30 -5.65
CA ILE A 309 -28.03 12.09 -4.22
C ILE A 309 -28.72 13.20 -3.43
N ASN A 310 -29.26 12.85 -2.26
CA ASN A 310 -29.83 13.84 -1.34
C ASN A 310 -28.98 13.88 -0.08
N LEU A 311 -28.05 14.83 0.01
CA LEU A 311 -27.15 14.97 1.17
C LEU A 311 -27.87 15.40 2.46
N SER A 312 -29.12 15.88 2.37
CA SER A 312 -29.98 16.15 3.53
C SER A 312 -30.59 14.88 4.13
N GLN A 313 -30.46 13.75 3.44
CA GLN A 313 -30.89 12.43 3.91
C GLN A 313 -29.67 11.59 4.34
N PRO A 314 -29.83 10.61 5.23
CA PRO A 314 -28.73 9.75 5.64
C PRO A 314 -28.03 9.08 4.45
N PHE A 315 -26.70 9.10 4.47
CA PHE A 315 -25.83 8.40 3.53
C PHE A 315 -24.57 7.95 4.25
N GLU A 316 -23.90 6.94 3.70
CA GLU A 316 -22.65 6.40 4.23
C GLU A 316 -21.57 6.40 3.16
N VAL A 317 -20.39 6.95 3.41
CA VAL A 317 -19.22 6.72 2.55
C VAL A 317 -18.83 5.25 2.65
N THR A 318 -18.58 4.60 1.52
CA THR A 318 -18.35 3.15 1.48
C THR A 318 -17.07 2.78 0.73
N TYR A 319 -16.71 1.50 0.77
CA TYR A 319 -15.48 0.96 0.20
C TYR A 319 -15.35 1.17 -1.30
N ASP A 320 -14.10 1.06 -1.77
CA ASP A 320 -13.66 1.52 -3.10
C ASP A 320 -13.80 3.05 -3.24
N SER A 321 -13.44 3.79 -2.18
CA SER A 321 -13.36 5.25 -2.19
C SER A 321 -11.91 5.69 -2.05
N HIS A 322 -11.39 6.38 -3.07
CA HIS A 322 -10.02 6.89 -3.16
C HIS A 322 -9.95 8.04 -4.18
N LEU A 323 -8.76 8.46 -4.62
CA LEU A 323 -8.61 9.66 -5.48
C LEU A 323 -9.22 9.52 -6.88
N LEU A 324 -9.40 8.31 -7.41
CA LEU A 324 -10.03 8.14 -8.73
C LEU A 324 -11.56 8.32 -8.71
N PHE A 325 -12.20 8.00 -7.59
CA PHE A 325 -13.65 8.03 -7.43
C PHE A 325 -14.03 7.79 -5.95
N THR A 326 -15.23 8.22 -5.58
CA THR A 326 -15.79 7.97 -4.26
C THR A 326 -17.12 7.26 -4.39
N HIS A 327 -17.39 6.33 -3.49
CA HIS A 327 -18.68 5.67 -3.40
C HIS A 327 -19.39 6.06 -2.11
N ILE A 328 -20.68 6.32 -2.23
CA ILE A 328 -21.58 6.45 -1.09
C ILE A 328 -22.64 5.37 -1.16
N LYS A 329 -23.24 5.05 -0.03
CA LYS A 329 -24.42 4.21 0.09
C LYS A 329 -25.58 5.07 0.57
N GLN A 330 -26.66 5.12 -0.20
CA GLN A 330 -27.89 5.82 0.16
C GLN A 330 -29.09 4.95 -0.25
N ARG A 331 -30.05 4.77 0.66
CA ARG A 331 -31.25 3.91 0.44
C ARG A 331 -30.90 2.50 -0.05
N GLY A 332 -29.83 1.92 0.50
CA GLY A 332 -29.36 0.57 0.15
C GLY A 332 -28.60 0.46 -1.18
N ARG A 333 -28.48 1.53 -1.96
CA ARG A 333 -27.75 1.55 -3.25
C ARG A 333 -26.35 2.13 -3.08
N LYS A 334 -25.37 1.53 -3.76
CA LYS A 334 -24.00 2.06 -3.86
C LYS A 334 -23.95 2.99 -5.08
N ILE A 335 -23.73 4.27 -4.85
CA ILE A 335 -23.69 5.32 -5.86
C ILE A 335 -22.24 5.78 -6.03
N ARG A 336 -21.78 5.85 -7.29
CA ARG A 336 -20.44 6.34 -7.64
C ARG A 336 -20.48 7.84 -7.90
N ILE A 337 -19.49 8.54 -7.34
CA ILE A 337 -19.21 9.94 -7.60
C ILE A 337 -17.90 9.99 -8.39
N ASN A 338 -17.98 10.51 -9.61
CA ASN A 338 -16.82 10.68 -10.48
C ASN A 338 -16.07 11.95 -10.08
N HIS A 339 -14.75 11.88 -10.06
CA HIS A 339 -13.90 13.00 -9.68
C HIS A 339 -13.58 13.81 -10.94
N ILE A 340 -14.09 15.04 -11.03
CA ILE A 340 -13.95 15.89 -12.22
C ILE A 340 -12.67 16.73 -12.13
N GLU A 341 -12.44 17.31 -10.96
CA GLU A 341 -11.38 18.30 -10.76
C GLU A 341 -10.79 18.17 -9.34
N ARG A 342 -9.46 18.23 -9.26
CA ARG A 342 -8.75 18.36 -7.98
C ARG A 342 -8.55 19.82 -7.63
N LEU A 343 -9.21 20.25 -6.56
CA LEU A 343 -9.13 21.61 -6.05
C LEU A 343 -7.89 21.79 -5.16
N SER A 344 -7.44 23.03 -4.99
CA SER A 344 -6.31 23.36 -4.12
C SER A 344 -6.62 23.02 -2.66
N ASN A 345 -5.74 22.27 -1.99
CA ASN A 345 -5.92 21.97 -0.57
C ASN A 345 -5.86 23.22 0.31
N ALA A 346 -5.11 24.26 -0.09
CA ALA A 346 -4.91 25.48 0.69
C ALA A 346 -6.22 26.23 0.95
N ASP A 347 -7.13 26.24 -0.03
CA ASP A 347 -8.40 26.96 0.04
C ASP A 347 -9.42 26.28 0.98
N TYR A 348 -9.16 25.03 1.36
CA TYR A 348 -10.10 24.17 2.08
C TYR A 348 -9.57 23.62 3.40
N GLN A 349 -8.28 23.80 3.69
CA GLN A 349 -7.63 23.29 4.91
C GLN A 349 -8.30 23.78 6.18
N PHE A 350 -8.75 25.04 6.21
CA PHE A 350 -9.41 25.65 7.38
C PHE A 350 -10.90 25.96 7.17
N LYS A 351 -11.44 25.63 5.99
CA LYS A 351 -12.83 25.94 5.65
C LYS A 351 -13.77 25.08 6.50
N HIS A 352 -14.70 25.73 7.19
CA HIS A 352 -15.62 25.12 8.18
C HIS A 352 -14.97 24.60 9.47
N LEU A 353 -13.70 24.95 9.79
CA LEU A 353 -13.16 24.77 11.15
C LEU A 353 -13.60 25.89 12.11
N LYS A 354 -14.14 27.01 11.59
CA LYS A 354 -14.52 28.20 12.36
C LYS A 354 -15.71 28.01 13.32
N GLU A 355 -16.42 26.88 13.29
CA GLU A 355 -17.47 26.54 14.28
C GLU A 355 -16.91 25.90 15.57
N LEU A 356 -15.59 25.96 15.80
CA LEU A 356 -14.92 25.41 16.98
C LEU A 356 -14.52 26.46 18.03
N PHE A 357 -14.76 27.75 17.78
CA PHE A 357 -14.48 28.84 18.72
C PHE A 357 -15.71 29.70 19.04
N ALA A 358 -16.93 29.21 18.75
CA ALA A 358 -18.18 29.86 19.13
C ALA A 358 -18.92 29.00 20.16
#